data_AF-A0A2C5ZRT9-F1
#
_entry.id   AF-A0A2C5ZRT9-F1
#
_cell.length_a   1.000
_cell.length_b   1.000
_cell.length_c   1.000
_cell.angle_alpha   90.00
_cell.angle_beta   90.00
_cell.angle_gamma   90.00
#
_symmetry.space_group_name_H-M   'P 1'
#
loop_
_entity.id
_entity.type
_entity.pdbx_description
1 polymer ?
#
loop_
_entity_poly.entity_id
_entity_poly.type
_entity_poly.pdbx_seq_one_letter_code
_entity_poly.pdbx_strand_id
1 'polypeptide(L)'
;MLETLASFAMSFWYLQRHGIPFRDLWFSFGKLPDNIDEAYYKMRLNEASSIYFVNLVVMQWFNLMATRTRRLSIFQHPPLFNKKTQNLYLFPSIVFSLGMAVIWLYIPSIQTIIDTAAVPVEHWFLPFTFGLAIILLDEARRFWVRRWPNGLLAKAAW
;
A
#
# COMPACT_ATOMS: atom_id res chain seq x y z
N MET A 1 -0.95 -9.20 3.74
CA MET A 1 -2.44 -9.35 3.68
C MET A 1 -3.16 -8.13 4.22
N LEU A 2 -2.67 -7.48 5.29
CA LEU A 2 -3.24 -6.23 5.78
C LEU A 2 -3.08 -5.09 4.76
N GLU A 3 -1.96 -5.07 4.05
CA GLU A 3 -1.66 -4.07 3.03
C GLU A 3 -2.63 -4.15 1.85
N THR A 4 -2.91 -5.36 1.36
CA THR A 4 -3.87 -5.58 0.27
C THR A 4 -5.29 -5.19 0.68
N LEU A 5 -5.69 -5.49 1.92
CA LEU A 5 -7.00 -5.10 2.45
C LEU A 5 -7.11 -3.57 2.60
N ALA A 6 -6.07 -2.91 3.12
CA ALA A 6 -6.05 -1.46 3.26
C ALA A 6 -6.05 -0.76 1.89
N SER A 7 -5.30 -1.28 0.92
CA SER A 7 -5.33 -0.79 -0.46
C SER A 7 -6.70 -0.94 -1.10
N PHE A 8 -7.34 -2.09 -0.91
CA PHE A 8 -8.68 -2.37 -1.42
C PHE A 8 -9.70 -1.42 -0.79
N ALA A 9 -9.69 -1.29 0.54
CA ALA A 9 -10.57 -0.35 1.24
C ALA A 9 -10.41 1.09 0.73
N MET A 10 -9.18 1.52 0.46
CA MET A 10 -8.88 2.85 -0.07
C MET A 10 -9.40 3.08 -1.49
N SER A 11 -9.29 2.10 -2.40
CA SER A 11 -9.81 2.25 -3.76
C SER A 11 -11.34 2.32 -3.78
N PHE A 12 -12.03 1.53 -2.96
CA PHE A 12 -13.50 1.63 -2.85
C PHE A 12 -13.96 2.89 -2.16
N TRP A 13 -13.23 3.36 -1.16
CA TRP A 13 -13.52 4.63 -0.51
C TRP A 13 -13.39 5.80 -1.49
N TYR A 14 -12.40 5.76 -2.39
CA TYR A 14 -12.27 6.71 -3.49
C TYR A 14 -13.48 6.67 -4.43
N LEU A 15 -13.85 5.47 -4.92
CA LEU A 15 -15.02 5.29 -5.78
C LEU A 15 -16.32 5.78 -5.14
N GLN A 16 -16.50 5.52 -3.84
CA GLN A 16 -17.67 5.95 -3.09
C GLN A 16 -17.77 7.49 -3.01
N ARG A 17 -16.64 8.20 -2.87
CA ARG A 17 -16.62 9.67 -2.89
C ARG A 17 -16.99 10.26 -4.25
N HIS A 18 -16.74 9.52 -5.33
CA HIS A 18 -17.07 9.93 -6.69
C HIS A 18 -18.42 9.44 -7.20
N GLY A 19 -19.28 8.96 -6.29
CA GLY A 19 -20.67 8.61 -6.58
C GLY A 19 -20.91 7.17 -7.04
N ILE A 20 -19.90 6.30 -6.98
CA ILE A 20 -20.03 4.87 -7.30
C ILE A 20 -19.97 4.08 -5.98
N PRO A 21 -21.11 3.75 -5.36
CA PRO A 21 -21.12 3.05 -4.09
C PRO A 21 -20.64 1.59 -4.25
N PHE A 22 -19.94 1.09 -3.23
CA PHE A 22 -19.43 -0.29 -3.20
C PHE A 22 -20.51 -1.35 -3.47
N ARG A 23 -21.73 -1.10 -2.99
CA ARG A 23 -22.87 -2.02 -3.18
C ARG A 23 -23.15 -2.26 -4.67
N ASP A 24 -23.07 -1.23 -5.48
CA ASP A 24 -23.39 -1.34 -6.91
C ASP A 24 -22.25 -2.07 -7.64
N LEU A 25 -21.00 -1.88 -7.23
CA LEU A 25 -19.87 -2.66 -7.75
C LEU A 25 -19.96 -4.14 -7.37
N TRP A 26 -20.31 -4.44 -6.12
CA TRP A 26 -20.33 -5.79 -5.58
C TRP A 26 -21.53 -6.63 -6.04
N PHE A 27 -22.70 -5.99 -6.22
CA PHE A 27 -23.94 -6.69 -6.54
C PHE A 27 -24.43 -6.50 -7.97
N SER A 28 -23.90 -5.54 -8.73
CA SER A 28 -24.43 -5.28 -10.08
C SER A 28 -23.80 -6.16 -11.18
N PHE A 29 -22.76 -6.96 -10.87
CA PHE A 29 -22.15 -7.98 -11.75
C PHE A 29 -22.03 -7.55 -13.23
N GLY A 30 -21.60 -6.32 -13.48
CA GLY A 30 -21.41 -5.77 -14.84
C GLY A 30 -22.62 -5.07 -15.46
N LYS A 31 -23.76 -4.96 -14.76
CA LYS A 31 -24.85 -4.05 -15.14
C LYS A 31 -24.55 -2.67 -14.58
N LEU A 32 -24.38 -1.67 -15.44
CA LEU A 32 -24.28 -0.28 -15.01
C LEU A 32 -25.70 0.25 -14.75
N PRO A 33 -25.94 1.00 -13.67
CA PRO A 33 -27.22 1.71 -13.51
C PRO A 33 -27.34 2.76 -14.62
N ASP A 34 -28.54 2.92 -15.21
CA ASP A 34 -28.81 3.80 -16.37
C ASP A 34 -28.41 5.29 -16.17
N ASN A 35 -28.07 5.68 -14.95
CA ASN A 35 -27.66 7.03 -14.55
C ASN A 35 -26.12 7.26 -14.60
N ILE A 36 -25.32 6.25 -14.96
CA ILE A 36 -23.85 6.37 -15.03
C ILE A 36 -23.37 6.02 -16.44
N ASP A 37 -22.73 6.99 -17.09
CA ASP A 37 -22.08 6.78 -18.38
C ASP A 37 -20.95 5.75 -18.27
N GLU A 38 -20.90 4.81 -19.21
CA GLU A 38 -19.91 3.72 -19.23
C GLU A 38 -18.47 4.27 -19.34
N ALA A 39 -18.29 5.36 -20.09
CA ALA A 39 -17.00 6.04 -20.20
C ALA A 39 -16.56 6.65 -18.86
N TYR A 40 -17.47 7.30 -18.14
CA TYR A 40 -17.20 7.87 -16.82
C TYR A 40 -16.85 6.78 -15.80
N TYR A 41 -17.59 5.66 -15.82
CA TYR A 41 -17.34 4.52 -14.95
C TYR A 41 -15.95 3.91 -15.17
N LYS A 42 -15.58 3.63 -16.43
CA LYS A 42 -14.25 3.08 -16.77
C LYS A 42 -13.13 4.01 -16.35
N MET A 43 -13.27 5.32 -16.59
CA MET A 43 -12.27 6.30 -16.17
C MET A 43 -12.04 6.28 -14.64
N ARG A 44 -13.12 6.24 -13.85
CA ARG A 44 -13.03 6.19 -12.38
C ARG A 44 -12.48 4.87 -11.86
N LEU A 45 -12.77 3.75 -12.51
CA LEU A 45 -12.18 2.46 -12.18
C LEU A 45 -10.66 2.42 -12.45
N ASN A 46 -10.21 2.98 -13.57
CA ASN A 46 -8.79 3.06 -13.90
C ASN A 46 -8.04 3.92 -12.87
N GLU A 47 -8.65 5.02 -12.43
CA GLU A 47 -8.13 5.87 -11.36
C GLU A 47 -8.08 5.16 -10.01
N ALA A 48 -9.16 4.48 -9.62
CA ALA A 48 -9.21 3.70 -8.38
C ALA A 48 -8.17 2.54 -8.37
N SER A 49 -7.97 1.87 -9.51
CA SER A 49 -6.97 0.82 -9.68
C SER A 49 -5.55 1.37 -9.59
N SER A 50 -5.33 2.57 -10.11
CA SER A 50 -4.05 3.27 -10.02
C SER A 50 -3.74 3.71 -8.58
N ILE A 51 -4.75 4.21 -7.84
CA ILE A 51 -4.64 4.52 -6.40
C ILE A 51 -4.33 3.26 -5.59
N TYR A 52 -5.01 2.14 -5.89
CA TYR A 52 -4.74 0.83 -5.27
C TYR A 52 -3.28 0.43 -5.47
N PHE A 53 -2.78 0.54 -6.70
CA PHE A 53 -1.39 0.22 -7.05
C PHE A 53 -0.39 1.08 -6.29
N VAL A 54 -0.56 2.42 -6.29
CA VAL A 54 0.32 3.34 -5.52
C VAL A 54 0.32 2.99 -4.04
N ASN A 55 -0.85 2.75 -3.46
CA ASN A 55 -0.95 2.43 -2.04
C ASN A 55 -0.21 1.14 -1.69
N LEU A 56 -0.31 0.10 -2.55
CA LEU A 56 0.47 -1.12 -2.38
C LEU A 56 1.97 -0.87 -2.46
N VAL A 57 2.47 -0.15 -3.48
CA VAL A 57 3.91 0.10 -3.64
C VAL A 57 4.46 0.83 -2.42
N VAL A 58 3.77 1.88 -1.95
CA VAL A 58 4.20 2.64 -0.78
C VAL A 58 4.16 1.76 0.48
N MET A 59 3.08 1.02 0.75
CA MET A 59 3.01 0.13 1.90
C MET A 59 4.09 -0.96 1.86
N GLN A 60 4.49 -1.42 0.68
CA GLN A 60 5.58 -2.39 0.56
C GLN A 60 6.94 -1.80 0.96
N TRP A 61 7.17 -0.49 0.81
CA TRP A 61 8.40 0.13 1.35
C TRP A 61 8.46 -0.01 2.87
N PHE A 62 7.34 0.23 3.55
CA PHE A 62 7.23 0.10 5.00
C PHE A 62 7.34 -1.36 5.46
N ASN A 63 6.68 -2.28 4.74
CA ASN A 63 6.78 -3.70 5.01
C ASN A 63 8.21 -4.24 4.80
N LEU A 64 8.90 -3.79 3.75
CA LEU A 64 10.29 -4.14 3.47
C LEU A 64 11.24 -3.62 4.56
N MET A 65 10.97 -2.43 5.10
CA MET A 65 11.70 -1.92 6.27
C MET A 65 11.41 -2.73 7.54
N ALA A 66 10.15 -3.11 7.77
CA ALA A 66 9.75 -3.90 8.93
C ALA A 66 10.37 -5.31 8.89
N THR A 67 10.15 -6.07 7.82
CA THR A 67 10.58 -7.48 7.68
C THR A 67 12.09 -7.72 7.86
N ARG A 68 12.93 -6.69 7.75
CA ARG A 68 14.40 -6.79 7.95
C ARG A 68 14.82 -7.27 9.32
N THR A 69 14.07 -6.94 10.35
CA THR A 69 14.40 -7.34 11.73
C THR A 69 13.32 -8.32 12.19
N ARG A 70 13.67 -9.50 12.73
CA ARG A 70 12.67 -10.51 13.13
C ARG A 70 12.26 -10.44 14.60
N ARG A 71 13.15 -9.95 15.47
CA ARG A 71 12.97 -9.91 16.93
C ARG A 71 13.46 -8.62 17.59
N LEU A 72 14.25 -7.83 16.87
CA LEU A 72 14.92 -6.64 17.39
C LEU A 72 14.18 -5.39 16.95
N SER A 73 14.23 -4.35 17.78
CA SER A 73 13.60 -3.06 17.49
C SER A 73 14.26 -2.38 16.31
N ILE A 74 13.48 -1.67 15.50
CA ILE A 74 14.02 -0.76 14.47
C ILE A 74 14.90 0.33 15.11
N PHE A 75 14.62 0.72 16.37
CA PHE A 75 15.43 1.70 17.11
C PHE A 75 16.75 1.14 17.65
N GLN A 76 16.85 -0.17 17.86
CA GLN A 76 18.10 -0.83 18.31
C GLN A 76 19.02 -1.20 17.14
N HIS A 77 18.46 -1.38 15.94
CA HIS A 77 19.20 -1.58 14.69
C HIS A 77 18.76 -0.54 13.65
N PRO A 78 19.24 0.72 13.78
CA PRO A 78 18.86 1.77 12.86
C PRO A 78 19.33 1.43 11.43
N PRO A 79 18.50 1.74 10.41
CA PRO A 79 18.78 1.43 9.01
C PRO A 79 19.97 2.23 8.44
N LEU A 80 20.30 3.38 9.05
CA LEU A 80 21.53 4.13 8.85
C LEU A 80 22.38 4.08 10.12
N PHE A 81 23.70 4.22 9.95
CA PHE A 81 24.74 4.41 10.98
C PHE A 81 25.35 3.18 11.66
N ASN A 82 24.90 1.94 11.40
CA ASN A 82 25.59 0.76 11.93
C ASN A 82 26.12 -0.17 10.82
N LYS A 83 27.45 -0.16 10.60
CA LYS A 83 28.15 -0.94 9.55
C LYS A 83 27.87 -2.44 9.58
N LYS A 84 27.38 -2.99 10.70
CA LYS A 84 27.03 -4.42 10.86
C LYS A 84 25.59 -4.80 10.45
N THR A 85 24.68 -3.83 10.27
CA THR A 85 23.24 -4.10 9.94
C THR A 85 22.74 -3.26 8.75
N GLN A 86 23.64 -2.51 8.14
CA GLN A 86 23.37 -1.64 7.02
C GLN A 86 23.10 -2.46 5.75
N ASN A 87 21.92 -2.27 5.16
CA ASN A 87 21.65 -2.75 3.81
C ASN A 87 21.49 -1.52 2.92
N LEU A 88 22.59 -1.08 2.32
CA LEU A 88 22.59 0.06 1.41
C LEU A 88 21.75 -0.20 0.16
N TYR A 89 21.61 -1.46 -0.27
CA TYR A 89 20.80 -1.83 -1.45
C TYR A 89 19.30 -1.63 -1.25
N LEU A 90 18.84 -1.38 -0.01
CA LEU A 90 17.45 -1.09 0.31
C LEU A 90 16.98 0.26 -0.25
N PHE A 91 17.84 1.26 -0.27
CA PHE A 91 17.49 2.59 -0.75
C PHE A 91 17.39 2.64 -2.28
N PRO A 92 18.35 2.07 -3.05
CA PRO A 92 18.22 1.92 -4.49
C PRO A 92 16.98 1.13 -4.89
N SER A 93 16.60 0.07 -4.17
CA SER A 93 15.41 -0.71 -4.52
C SER A 93 14.11 0.08 -4.30
N ILE A 94 14.02 0.87 -3.23
CA ILE A 94 12.89 1.79 -3.00
C ILE A 94 12.83 2.84 -4.12
N VAL A 95 13.95 3.50 -4.43
CA VAL A 95 14.03 4.51 -5.50
C VAL A 95 13.69 3.91 -6.86
N PHE A 96 14.18 2.71 -7.16
CA PHE A 96 13.85 1.98 -8.39
C PHE A 96 12.35 1.68 -8.47
N SER A 97 11.75 1.20 -7.38
CA SER A 97 10.30 0.94 -7.34
C SER A 97 9.46 2.20 -7.51
N LEU A 98 9.90 3.34 -6.97
CA LEU A 98 9.27 4.64 -7.18
C LEU A 98 9.37 5.06 -8.66
N GLY A 99 10.55 4.91 -9.27
CA GLY A 99 10.75 5.19 -10.69
C GLY A 99 9.83 4.35 -11.57
N MET A 100 9.72 3.05 -11.29
CA MET A 100 8.80 2.15 -12.00
C MET A 100 7.33 2.56 -11.82
N ALA A 101 6.92 2.97 -10.62
CA ALA A 101 5.56 3.45 -10.39
C ALA A 101 5.26 4.74 -11.17
N VAL A 102 6.22 5.68 -11.24
CA VAL A 102 6.07 6.89 -12.05
C VAL A 102 5.97 6.57 -13.55
N ILE A 103 6.80 5.65 -14.05
CA ILE A 103 6.76 5.18 -15.44
C ILE A 103 5.37 4.63 -15.79
N TRP A 104 4.77 3.80 -14.93
CA TRP A 104 3.47 3.19 -15.21
C TRP A 104 2.28 4.14 -15.06
N LEU A 105 2.41 5.19 -14.24
CA LEU A 105 1.30 6.09 -13.93
C LEU A 105 1.29 7.38 -14.74
N TYR A 106 2.41 7.78 -15.35
CA TYR A 106 2.52 9.07 -16.04
C TYR A 106 2.92 8.97 -17.52
N ILE A 107 3.37 7.80 -18.00
CA ILE A 107 3.68 7.63 -19.42
C ILE A 107 2.41 7.25 -20.18
N PRO A 108 1.92 8.09 -21.11
CA PRO A 108 0.63 7.88 -21.78
C PRO A 108 0.61 6.60 -22.62
N SER A 109 1.74 6.22 -23.25
CA SER A 109 1.85 4.97 -24.01
C SER A 109 1.69 3.71 -23.16
N ILE A 110 1.98 3.80 -21.85
CA ILE A 110 1.81 2.68 -20.92
C ILE A 110 0.41 2.72 -20.31
N GLN A 111 -0.11 3.91 -20.02
CA GLN A 111 -1.47 4.11 -19.51
C GLN A 111 -2.53 3.50 -20.43
N THR A 112 -2.37 3.61 -21.75
CA THR A 112 -3.31 3.03 -22.72
C THR A 112 -3.24 1.51 -22.81
N ILE A 113 -2.14 0.88 -22.37
CA ILE A 113 -1.96 -0.58 -22.41
C ILE A 113 -2.41 -1.23 -21.09
N ILE A 114 -2.13 -0.56 -19.98
CA ILE A 114 -2.38 -1.08 -18.61
C ILE A 114 -3.70 -0.51 -18.04
N ASP A 115 -4.37 0.38 -18.77
CA ASP A 115 -5.58 1.09 -18.31
C ASP A 115 -5.36 1.81 -16.96
N THR A 116 -4.24 2.51 -16.84
CA THR A 116 -3.90 3.31 -15.65
C THR A 116 -4.25 4.79 -15.86
N ALA A 117 -4.43 5.51 -14.76
CA ALA A 117 -4.70 6.95 -14.76
C ALA A 117 -3.72 7.68 -13.83
N ALA A 118 -3.50 8.96 -14.12
CA ALA A 118 -2.66 9.81 -13.30
C ALA A 118 -3.31 10.00 -11.92
N VAL A 119 -2.58 9.64 -10.87
CA VAL A 119 -3.07 9.74 -9.48
C VAL A 119 -2.67 11.08 -8.88
N PRO A 120 -3.62 11.88 -8.35
CA PRO A 120 -3.32 13.12 -7.66
C PRO A 120 -2.35 12.91 -6.48
N VAL A 121 -1.45 13.87 -6.25
CA VAL A 121 -0.43 13.80 -5.19
C VAL A 121 -1.05 13.66 -3.79
N GLU A 122 -2.26 14.15 -3.58
CA GLU A 122 -3.01 13.99 -2.32
C GLU A 122 -3.17 12.51 -1.92
N HIS A 123 -3.41 11.62 -2.90
CA HIS A 123 -3.55 10.19 -2.68
C HIS A 123 -2.22 9.47 -2.48
N TRP A 124 -1.08 10.14 -2.69
CA TRP A 124 0.22 9.60 -2.30
C TRP A 124 0.45 9.69 -0.80
N PHE A 125 -0.07 10.71 -0.10
CA PHE A 125 0.16 10.91 1.33
C PHE A 125 -0.63 9.94 2.24
N LEU A 126 -1.83 9.54 1.84
CA LEU A 126 -2.67 8.60 2.60
C LEU A 126 -1.94 7.25 2.85
N PRO A 127 -1.35 6.60 1.83
CA PRO A 127 -0.49 5.41 1.99
C PRO A 127 0.65 5.57 3.00
N PHE A 128 1.28 6.74 3.10
CA PHE A 128 2.35 6.99 4.07
C PHE A 128 1.84 6.86 5.51
N THR A 129 0.63 7.35 5.78
CA THR A 129 0.03 7.24 7.13
C THR A 129 -0.27 5.79 7.51
N PHE A 130 -0.79 4.99 6.57
CA PHE A 130 -1.01 3.55 6.77
C PHE A 130 0.30 2.79 6.92
N GLY A 131 1.30 3.13 6.12
CA GLY A 131 2.64 2.56 6.21
C GLY A 131 3.31 2.81 7.57
N LEU A 132 3.16 4.03 8.10
CA LEU A 132 3.64 4.37 9.45
C LEU A 132 2.90 3.54 10.52
N ALA A 133 1.58 3.39 10.40
CA ALA A 133 0.80 2.57 11.31
C ALA A 133 1.24 1.10 11.29
N ILE A 134 1.57 0.54 10.12
CA ILE A 134 2.12 -0.82 10.00
C ILE A 134 3.45 -0.96 10.74
N ILE A 135 4.36 0.00 10.61
CA ILE A 135 5.63 0.00 11.36
C ILE A 135 5.37 0.03 12.87
N LEU A 136 4.46 0.90 13.33
CA LEU A 136 4.13 1.01 14.75
C LEU A 136 3.51 -0.30 15.29
N LEU A 137 2.62 -0.92 14.52
CA LEU A 137 2.00 -2.20 14.87
C LEU A 137 3.04 -3.32 14.98
N ASP A 138 3.98 -3.39 14.03
CA ASP A 138 5.00 -4.45 14.06
C ASP A 138 6.06 -4.19 15.15
N GLU A 139 6.43 -2.94 15.42
CA GLU A 139 7.29 -2.60 16.56
C GLU A 139 6.61 -2.92 17.90
N ALA A 140 5.31 -2.61 18.04
CA ALA A 140 4.52 -2.99 19.19
C ALA A 140 4.51 -4.52 19.35
N ARG A 141 4.20 -5.28 18.29
CA ARG A 141 4.24 -6.75 18.31
C ARG A 141 5.59 -7.27 18.82
N ARG A 142 6.70 -6.72 18.32
CA ARG A 142 8.05 -7.12 18.77
C ARG A 142 8.35 -6.74 20.20
N PHE A 143 7.84 -5.60 20.67
CA PHE A 143 7.95 -5.20 22.06
C PHE A 143 7.21 -6.20 22.97
N TRP A 144 6.00 -6.59 22.62
CA TRP A 144 5.22 -7.59 23.36
C TRP A 144 5.89 -8.97 23.38
N VAL A 145 6.42 -9.43 22.23
CA VAL A 145 7.17 -10.71 22.16
C VAL A 145 8.45 -10.67 23.01
N ARG A 146 9.15 -9.54 23.07
CA ARG A 146 10.34 -9.36 23.94
C ARG A 146 9.98 -9.33 25.43
N ARG A 147 8.86 -8.71 25.79
CA ARG A 147 8.38 -8.61 27.17
C ARG A 147 7.83 -9.95 27.69
N TRP A 148 7.19 -10.75 26.82
CA TRP A 148 6.51 -12.01 27.19
C TRP A 148 6.87 -13.17 26.23
N PRO A 149 8.08 -13.74 26.33
CA PRO A 149 8.57 -14.73 25.37
C PRO A 149 7.80 -16.06 25.36
N ASN A 150 7.07 -16.39 26.44
CA ASN A 150 6.24 -17.60 26.54
C ASN A 150 4.72 -17.36 26.33
N GLY A 151 4.31 -16.14 25.99
CA GLY A 151 2.90 -15.78 25.83
C GLY A 151 2.26 -16.35 24.55
N LEU A 152 0.91 -16.35 24.50
CA LEU A 152 0.14 -16.77 23.33
C LEU A 152 0.52 -15.99 22.07
N LEU A 153 0.78 -14.69 22.20
CA LEU A 153 1.26 -13.82 21.11
C LEU A 153 2.65 -14.22 20.59
N ALA A 154 3.54 -14.71 21.45
CA ALA A 154 4.85 -15.20 21.01
C ALA A 154 4.76 -16.54 20.27
N LYS A 155 3.79 -17.40 20.65
CA LYS A 155 3.49 -18.66 19.95
C LYS A 155 2.75 -18.46 18.64
N ALA A 156 1.88 -17.44 18.54
CA ALA A 156 1.16 -17.08 17.31
C ALA A 156 1.97 -16.19 16.35
N ALA A 157 3.07 -15.60 16.83
CA ALA A 157 3.99 -14.78 16.03
C ALA A 157 5.01 -15.60 15.22
N TRP A 158 4.97 -16.93 15.31
CA TRP A 158 5.85 -17.89 14.65
C TRP A 158 5.12 -18.68 13.57
#